data_AF-A0A1H7TVM7-F1
#
_entry.id   AF-A0A1H7TVM7-F1
#
_cell.length_a   1.000
_cell.length_b   1.000
_cell.length_c   1.000
_cell.angle_alpha   90.00
_cell.angle_beta   90.00
_cell.angle_gamma   90.00
#
_symmetry.space_group_name_H-M   'P 1'
#
loop_
_entity.id
_entity.type
_entity.pdbx_description
1 polymer ?
#
loop_
_entity_poly.entity_id
_entity_poly.type
_entity_poly.pdbx_seq_one_letter_code
_entity_poly.pdbx_strand_id
1 'polypeptide(L)'
;MNSLVEALSSDSAPWWAVPLSMIVGILLGVFAVRRGRSAAPPEPARAVATDPQARSTYVRFLAAADRAHNSIVEVDHAVLAEADLEESLESDDPKLRALARSIVEMDAMANELRICAPGPVVGATVALFGFVTDSTIDGVTDQDAFRTRYNDKKAALIGAIRESLGEQPLTPAR
;
A
#
# COMPACT_ATOMS: atom_id res chain seq x y z
N MET A 1 12.19 42.66 -3.10
CA MET A 1 11.25 41.97 -4.00
C MET A 1 12.09 41.22 -5.02
N ASN A 2 12.51 40.00 -4.68
CA ASN A 2 13.14 39.11 -5.65
C ASN A 2 12.17 37.95 -5.88
N SER A 3 11.74 37.87 -7.13
CA SER A 3 10.63 37.07 -7.63
C SER A 3 11.03 35.59 -7.68
N LEU A 4 10.09 34.70 -7.35
CA LEU A 4 10.17 33.24 -7.53
C LEU A 4 10.62 32.81 -8.95
N VAL A 5 10.52 33.72 -9.92
CA VAL A 5 10.98 33.54 -11.30
C VAL A 5 12.51 33.41 -11.41
N GLU A 6 13.25 34.03 -10.50
CA GLU A 6 14.73 34.03 -10.54
C GLU A 6 15.33 32.71 -10.01
N ALA A 7 14.58 31.99 -9.14
CA ALA A 7 14.96 30.66 -8.68
C ALA A 7 14.73 29.55 -9.72
N LEU A 8 13.87 29.80 -10.71
CA LEU A 8 13.54 28.84 -11.79
C LEU A 8 14.41 29.00 -13.04
N SER A 9 15.18 30.09 -13.14
CA SER A 9 15.99 30.41 -14.32
C SER A 9 17.49 30.17 -14.12
N SER A 10 17.91 29.72 -12.93
CA SER A 10 19.30 29.28 -12.73
C SER A 10 19.47 27.91 -13.37
N ASP A 11 20.43 27.81 -14.29
CA ASP A 11 20.88 26.63 -15.04
C ASP A 11 21.52 25.54 -14.14
N SER A 12 21.03 25.45 -12.91
CA SER A 12 21.47 24.59 -11.81
C SER A 12 20.27 24.09 -11.01
N ALA A 13 19.14 23.81 -11.69
CA ALA A 13 18.01 23.15 -11.05
C ALA A 13 18.46 21.74 -10.64
N PRO A 14 18.53 21.43 -9.34
CA PRO A 14 19.01 20.14 -8.93
C PRO A 14 18.01 19.08 -9.38
N TRP A 15 18.50 18.02 -10.02
CA TRP A 15 17.70 16.90 -10.52
C TRP A 15 16.81 16.24 -9.44
N TRP A 16 17.08 16.49 -8.15
CA TRP A 16 16.28 16.08 -7.00
C TRP A 16 15.03 16.93 -6.71
N ALA A 17 14.86 18.09 -7.35
CA ALA A 17 13.67 18.93 -7.13
C ALA A 17 12.42 18.41 -7.86
N VAL A 18 12.59 17.61 -8.92
CA VAL A 18 11.49 17.07 -9.73
C VAL A 18 10.68 15.99 -8.97
N PRO A 19 11.31 14.98 -8.33
CA PRO A 19 10.57 13.95 -7.57
C PRO A 19 9.82 14.52 -6.36
N LEU A 20 10.42 15.49 -5.67
CA LEU A 20 9.88 16.05 -4.42
C LEU A 20 8.61 16.89 -4.67
N SER A 21 8.57 17.62 -5.79
CA SER A 21 7.37 18.34 -6.21
C SER A 21 6.23 17.40 -6.63
N MET A 22 6.56 16.22 -7.17
CA MET A 22 5.59 15.19 -7.54
C MET A 22 4.95 14.55 -6.30
N ILE A 23 5.74 14.25 -5.26
CA ILE A 23 5.25 13.69 -4.00
C ILE A 23 4.30 14.67 -3.29
N VAL A 24 4.67 15.95 -3.23
CA VAL A 24 3.81 16.99 -2.64
C VAL A 24 2.53 17.19 -3.46
N GLY A 25 2.61 17.13 -4.79
CA GLY A 25 1.44 17.20 -5.68
C GLY A 25 0.47 16.02 -5.50
N ILE A 26 1.00 14.80 -5.33
CA ILE A 26 0.21 13.58 -5.07
C ILE A 26 -0.45 13.66 -3.70
N LEU A 27 0.27 14.09 -2.65
CA LEU A 27 -0.29 14.25 -1.30
C LEU A 27 -1.41 15.30 -1.26
N LEU A 28 -1.24 16.44 -1.94
CA LEU A 28 -2.28 17.47 -2.04
C LEU A 28 -3.48 17.01 -2.88
N GLY A 29 -3.25 16.24 -3.95
CA GLY A 29 -4.31 15.66 -4.77
C GLY A 29 -5.17 14.63 -4.00
N VAL A 30 -4.52 13.75 -3.23
CA VAL A 30 -5.20 12.76 -2.37
C VAL A 30 -6.01 13.45 -1.27
N PHE A 31 -5.49 14.53 -0.68
CA PHE A 31 -6.20 15.28 0.36
C PHE A 31 -7.40 16.06 -0.20
N ALA A 32 -7.30 16.61 -1.41
CA ALA A 32 -8.39 17.32 -2.09
C ALA A 32 -9.53 16.37 -2.49
N VAL A 33 -9.21 15.15 -2.97
CA VAL A 33 -10.21 14.14 -3.35
C VAL A 33 -11.00 13.63 -2.14
N ARG A 34 -10.38 13.57 -0.95
CA ARG A 34 -11.01 13.05 0.27
C ARG A 34 -12.09 13.98 0.86
N ARG A 35 -12.07 15.28 0.55
CA ARG A 35 -13.01 16.26 1.11
C ARG A 35 -14.23 16.55 0.21
N GLY A 36 -14.24 16.08 -1.04
CA GLY A 36 -15.21 16.51 -2.06
C GLY A 36 -16.24 15.48 -2.55
N ARG A 37 -16.11 14.18 -2.24
CA ARG A 37 -17.00 13.15 -2.80
C ARG A 37 -17.93 12.51 -1.77
N SER A 38 -18.96 13.25 -1.40
CA SER A 38 -20.25 12.67 -1.00
C SER A 38 -21.15 12.62 -2.23
N ALA A 39 -21.27 11.46 -2.89
CA ALA A 39 -22.29 11.27 -3.91
C ALA A 39 -22.62 9.78 -4.17
N ALA A 40 -23.88 9.46 -3.85
CA ALA A 40 -24.76 8.41 -4.38
C ALA A 40 -24.51 6.92 -4.01
N PRO A 41 -25.59 6.12 -3.83
CA PRO A 41 -25.49 4.69 -3.55
C PRO A 41 -25.07 3.90 -4.80
N PRO A 42 -24.24 2.85 -4.66
CA PRO A 42 -23.74 2.10 -5.82
C PRO A 42 -24.84 1.21 -6.43
N GLU A 43 -25.00 1.30 -7.76
CA GLU A 43 -25.68 0.30 -8.58
C GLU A 43 -24.96 -1.07 -8.48
N PRO A 44 -25.69 -2.20 -8.57
CA PRO A 44 -25.07 -3.52 -8.49
C PRO A 44 -24.16 -3.76 -9.70
N ALA A 45 -22.86 -3.90 -9.43
CA ALA A 45 -21.84 -4.16 -10.44
C ALA A 45 -22.12 -5.49 -11.17
N ARG A 46 -22.24 -5.44 -12.50
CA ARG A 46 -22.22 -6.63 -13.35
C ARG A 46 -20.89 -7.35 -13.14
N ALA A 47 -20.94 -8.65 -12.85
CA ALA A 47 -19.78 -9.52 -12.74
C ALA A 47 -18.92 -9.40 -14.02
N VAL A 48 -17.78 -8.73 -13.88
CA VAL A 48 -16.78 -8.59 -14.95
C VAL A 48 -16.12 -9.96 -15.10
N ALA A 49 -16.00 -10.43 -16.34
CA ALA A 49 -15.28 -11.66 -16.66
C ALA A 49 -13.93 -11.69 -15.93
N THR A 50 -13.68 -12.76 -15.18
CA THR A 50 -12.48 -12.92 -14.35
C THR A 50 -11.23 -12.89 -15.22
N ASP A 51 -10.48 -11.79 -15.18
CA ASP A 51 -9.15 -11.69 -15.80
C ASP A 51 -8.16 -12.57 -15.02
N PRO A 52 -7.57 -13.63 -15.63
CA PRO A 52 -6.56 -14.46 -14.98
C PRO A 52 -5.33 -13.67 -14.51
N GLN A 53 -5.00 -12.56 -15.18
CA GLN A 53 -3.88 -11.71 -14.82
C GLN A 53 -4.15 -11.02 -13.47
N ALA A 54 -5.35 -10.45 -13.27
CA ALA A 54 -5.76 -9.84 -12.01
C ALA A 54 -5.70 -10.82 -10.83
N ARG A 55 -6.09 -12.09 -11.05
CA ARG A 55 -5.98 -13.14 -10.03
C ARG A 55 -4.54 -13.40 -9.60
N SER A 56 -3.60 -13.40 -10.55
CA SER A 56 -2.18 -13.56 -10.24
C SER A 56 -1.63 -12.40 -9.40
N THR A 57 -2.05 -11.17 -9.70
CA THR A 57 -1.65 -9.96 -8.99
C THR A 57 -2.19 -9.95 -7.56
N TYR A 58 -3.43 -10.42 -7.33
CA TYR A 58 -3.98 -10.59 -5.98
C TYR A 58 -3.14 -11.52 -5.10
N VAL A 59 -2.76 -12.68 -5.64
CA VAL A 59 -1.97 -13.68 -4.91
C VAL A 59 -0.58 -13.15 -4.60
N ARG A 60 0.07 -12.49 -5.57
CA ARG A 60 1.40 -11.90 -5.37
C ARG A 60 1.36 -10.77 -4.33
N PHE A 61 0.31 -9.93 -4.34
CA PHE A 61 0.13 -8.88 -3.35
C PHE A 61 0.00 -9.45 -1.94
N LEU A 62 -0.84 -10.48 -1.77
CA LEU A 62 -0.99 -11.18 -0.48
C LEU A 62 0.32 -11.82 -0.01
N ALA A 63 1.09 -12.42 -0.92
CA ALA A 63 2.38 -13.03 -0.59
C ALA A 63 3.44 -11.99 -0.19
N ALA A 64 3.44 -10.79 -0.80
CA ALA A 64 4.30 -9.70 -0.38
C ALA A 64 3.86 -9.10 0.97
N ALA A 65 2.55 -8.96 1.18
CA ALA A 65 2.00 -8.55 2.48
C ALA A 65 2.40 -9.50 3.60
N ASP A 66 2.33 -10.81 3.36
CA ASP A 66 2.73 -11.82 4.35
C ASP A 66 4.23 -11.79 4.65
N ARG A 67 5.07 -11.54 3.64
CA ARG A 67 6.51 -11.34 3.85
C ARG A 67 6.78 -10.09 4.67
N ALA A 68 6.17 -8.96 4.32
CA ALA A 68 6.31 -7.73 5.09
C ALA A 68 5.84 -7.90 6.54
N HIS A 69 4.68 -8.54 6.76
CA HIS A 69 4.17 -8.85 8.09
C HIS A 69 5.17 -9.66 8.93
N ASN A 70 5.72 -10.73 8.36
CA ASN A 70 6.70 -11.57 9.07
C ASN A 70 7.99 -10.78 9.35
N SER A 71 8.47 -9.99 8.40
CA SER A 71 9.67 -9.17 8.62
C SER A 71 9.47 -8.09 9.68
N ILE A 72 8.31 -7.43 9.75
CA ILE A 72 7.99 -6.45 10.81
C ILE A 72 8.06 -7.08 12.20
N VAL A 73 7.58 -8.33 12.34
CA VAL A 73 7.65 -9.06 13.61
C VAL A 73 9.08 -9.45 13.98
N GLU A 74 9.96 -9.59 12.98
CA GLU A 74 11.33 -10.09 13.15
C GLU A 74 12.41 -9.00 13.27
N VAL A 75 12.11 -7.76 12.86
CA VAL A 75 13.01 -6.59 12.94
C VAL A 75 12.78 -5.84 14.25
N ASP A 76 13.85 -5.31 14.85
CA ASP A 76 13.76 -4.50 16.06
C ASP A 76 12.99 -3.20 15.80
N HIS A 77 12.05 -2.87 16.68
CA HIS A 77 11.23 -1.66 16.63
C HIS A 77 12.08 -0.39 16.55
N ALA A 78 13.21 -0.33 17.27
CA ALA A 78 14.07 0.85 17.24
C ALA A 78 14.69 1.09 15.86
N VAL A 79 14.98 0.00 15.14
CA VAL A 79 15.53 0.05 13.78
C VAL A 79 14.46 0.48 12.78
N LEU A 80 13.21 0.04 12.94
CA LEU A 80 12.11 0.41 12.05
C LEU A 80 11.75 1.89 12.12
N ALA A 81 11.77 2.50 13.31
CA ALA A 81 11.39 3.89 13.52
C ALA A 81 12.41 4.92 12.96
N GLU A 82 13.67 4.51 12.78
CA GLU A 82 14.75 5.36 12.26
C GLU A 82 15.08 5.05 10.79
N ALA A 83 14.51 3.99 10.21
CA ALA A 83 14.86 3.49 8.90
C ALA A 83 14.24 4.31 7.75
N ASP A 84 15.11 4.87 6.89
CA ASP A 84 14.72 5.31 5.55
C ASP A 84 14.55 4.08 4.63
N LEU A 85 13.56 4.11 3.73
CA LEU A 85 13.27 3.00 2.82
C LEU A 85 14.42 2.76 1.83
N GLU A 86 15.08 3.80 1.33
CA GLU A 86 16.20 3.69 0.38
C GLU A 86 17.42 3.09 1.07
N GLU A 87 17.77 3.58 2.27
CA GLU A 87 18.84 3.03 3.09
C GLU A 87 18.55 1.58 3.51
N SER A 88 17.28 1.25 3.78
CA SER A 88 16.85 -0.10 4.13
C SER A 88 17.01 -1.10 2.99
N LEU A 89 16.88 -0.67 1.73
CA LEU A 89 17.13 -1.51 0.55
C LEU A 89 18.61 -1.85 0.38
N GLU A 90 19.50 -0.98 0.86
CA GLU A 90 20.95 -1.17 0.81
C GLU A 90 21.52 -1.75 2.12
N SER A 91 20.70 -1.82 3.18
CA SER A 91 21.12 -2.29 4.51
C SER A 91 21.70 -3.69 4.51
N ASP A 92 22.78 -3.88 5.28
CA ASP A 92 23.40 -5.18 5.54
C ASP A 92 22.51 -6.14 6.35
N ASP A 93 21.47 -5.63 7.03
CA ASP A 93 20.48 -6.46 7.69
C ASP A 93 19.55 -7.13 6.65
N PRO A 94 19.61 -8.46 6.47
CA PRO A 94 18.79 -9.16 5.49
C PRO A 94 17.30 -9.04 5.78
N LYS A 95 16.89 -8.84 7.04
CA LYS A 95 15.48 -8.71 7.43
C LYS A 95 14.94 -7.33 7.08
N LEU A 96 15.71 -6.28 7.37
CA LEU A 96 15.34 -4.90 7.01
C LEU A 96 15.25 -4.75 5.49
N ARG A 97 16.21 -5.34 4.76
CA ARG A 97 16.20 -5.38 3.30
C ARG A 97 15.01 -6.15 2.73
N ALA A 98 14.69 -7.31 3.32
CA ALA A 98 13.53 -8.10 2.91
C ALA A 98 12.21 -7.36 3.16
N LEU A 99 12.10 -6.62 4.28
CA LEU A 99 10.97 -5.76 4.58
C LEU A 99 10.81 -4.65 3.54
N ALA A 100 11.87 -3.87 3.31
CA ALA A 100 11.87 -2.77 2.35
C ALA A 100 11.48 -3.25 0.94
N ARG A 101 12.06 -4.36 0.49
CA ARG A 101 11.71 -4.99 -0.79
C ARG A 101 10.25 -5.40 -0.84
N SER A 102 9.70 -5.95 0.24
CA SER A 102 8.31 -6.37 0.30
C SER A 102 7.36 -5.16 0.23
N ILE A 103 7.69 -4.05 0.88
CA ILE A 103 6.92 -2.79 0.81
C ILE A 103 6.93 -2.22 -0.62
N VAL A 104 8.09 -2.18 -1.28
CA VAL A 104 8.20 -1.72 -2.69
C VAL A 104 7.39 -2.62 -3.63
N GLU A 105 7.49 -3.94 -3.47
CA GLU A 105 6.71 -4.89 -4.27
C GLU A 105 5.20 -4.71 -4.03
N MET A 106 4.78 -4.49 -2.78
CA MET A 106 3.39 -4.19 -2.45
C MET A 106 2.89 -2.90 -3.11
N ASP A 107 3.67 -1.81 -3.11
CA ASP A 107 3.27 -0.56 -3.76
C ASP A 107 3.11 -0.72 -5.28
N ALA A 108 4.07 -1.37 -5.93
CA ALA A 108 4.00 -1.65 -7.37
C ALA A 108 2.73 -2.45 -7.73
N MET A 109 2.41 -3.48 -6.94
CA MET A 109 1.20 -4.27 -7.14
C MET A 109 -0.07 -3.51 -6.77
N ALA A 110 -0.07 -2.68 -5.72
CA ALA A 110 -1.20 -1.83 -5.38
C ALA A 110 -1.52 -0.84 -6.51
N ASN A 111 -0.50 -0.30 -7.18
CA ASN A 111 -0.66 0.54 -8.37
C ASN A 111 -1.26 -0.23 -9.55
N GLU A 112 -0.84 -1.47 -9.79
CA GLU A 112 -1.45 -2.33 -10.80
C GLU A 112 -2.93 -2.59 -10.48
N LEU A 113 -3.24 -2.96 -9.23
CA LEU A 113 -4.61 -3.23 -8.79
C LEU A 113 -5.52 -2.00 -8.88
N ARG A 114 -5.00 -0.79 -8.65
CA ARG A 114 -5.76 0.46 -8.84
C ARG A 114 -6.26 0.64 -10.28
N ILE A 115 -5.58 0.05 -11.25
CA ILE A 115 -5.93 0.14 -12.68
C ILE A 115 -6.89 -0.99 -13.07
N CYS A 116 -6.61 -2.22 -12.63
CA CYS A 116 -7.29 -3.42 -13.15
C CYS A 116 -8.36 -4.02 -12.22
N ALA A 117 -8.35 -3.70 -10.92
CA ALA A 117 -9.24 -4.35 -9.96
C ALA A 117 -10.53 -3.54 -9.70
N PRO A 118 -11.62 -4.21 -9.29
CA PRO A 118 -12.85 -3.54 -8.85
C PRO A 118 -12.62 -2.67 -7.61
N GLY A 119 -13.40 -1.59 -7.49
CA GLY A 119 -13.29 -0.62 -6.39
C GLY A 119 -13.22 -1.22 -4.98
N PRO A 120 -14.04 -2.22 -4.62
CA PRO A 120 -13.96 -2.86 -3.30
C PRO A 120 -12.62 -3.54 -3.02
N VAL A 121 -12.02 -4.18 -4.04
CA VAL A 121 -10.70 -4.81 -3.93
C VAL A 121 -9.63 -3.75 -3.76
N VAL A 122 -9.67 -2.69 -4.56
CA VAL A 122 -8.74 -1.54 -4.43
C VAL A 122 -8.80 -0.92 -3.04
N GLY A 123 -10.00 -0.69 -2.51
CA GLY A 123 -10.18 -0.15 -1.17
C GLY A 123 -9.55 -1.02 -0.08
N ALA A 124 -9.76 -2.33 -0.15
CA ALA A 124 -9.17 -3.28 0.80
C ALA A 124 -7.64 -3.41 0.63
N THR A 125 -7.12 -3.38 -0.60
CA THR A 125 -5.68 -3.36 -0.90
C THR A 125 -5.00 -2.15 -0.29
N VAL A 126 -5.57 -0.95 -0.50
CA VAL A 126 -5.03 0.30 0.07
C VAL A 126 -5.08 0.27 1.59
N ALA A 127 -6.14 -0.27 2.19
CA ALA A 127 -6.26 -0.39 3.63
C ALA A 127 -5.22 -1.35 4.23
N LEU A 128 -4.94 -2.48 3.58
CA LEU A 128 -3.91 -3.42 4.03
C LEU A 128 -2.50 -2.85 3.84
N PHE A 129 -2.22 -2.24 2.67
CA PHE A 129 -0.93 -1.60 2.41
C PHE A 129 -0.64 -0.48 3.42
N GLY A 130 -1.59 0.43 3.62
CA GLY A 130 -1.47 1.51 4.59
C GLY A 130 -1.22 0.99 6.01
N PHE A 131 -1.93 -0.05 6.44
CA PHE A 131 -1.69 -0.65 7.74
C PHE A 131 -0.26 -1.21 7.90
N VAL A 132 0.27 -1.89 6.89
CA VAL A 132 1.63 -2.45 6.91
C VAL A 132 2.68 -1.33 6.91
N THR A 133 2.51 -0.28 6.10
CA THR A 133 3.45 0.85 6.06
C THR A 133 3.40 1.67 7.34
N ASP A 134 2.21 1.96 7.87
CA ASP A 134 2.05 2.71 9.12
C ASP A 134 2.70 1.93 10.27
N SER A 135 2.49 0.61 10.34
CA SER A 135 3.13 -0.25 11.35
C SER A 135 4.65 -0.37 11.18
N THR A 136 5.16 -0.15 9.97
CA THR A 136 6.61 -0.11 9.72
C THR A 136 7.20 1.20 10.23
N ILE A 137 6.56 2.33 9.94
CA ILE A 137 7.02 3.67 10.33
C ILE A 137 6.91 3.87 11.84
N ASP A 138 5.75 3.55 12.42
CA ASP A 138 5.48 3.78 13.83
C ASP A 138 6.13 2.71 14.73
N GLY A 139 6.54 1.59 14.13
CA GLY A 139 6.96 0.38 14.82
C GLY A 139 5.79 -0.37 15.49
N VAL A 140 6.05 -1.62 15.90
CA VAL A 140 5.06 -2.50 16.53
C VAL A 140 5.40 -2.76 17.98
N THR A 141 4.64 -2.17 18.90
CA THR A 141 4.82 -2.34 20.35
C THR A 141 4.02 -3.51 20.94
N ASP A 142 2.88 -3.86 20.32
CA ASP A 142 2.03 -5.00 20.68
C ASP A 142 1.89 -5.95 19.48
N GLN A 143 2.63 -7.05 19.51
CA GLN A 143 2.67 -8.02 18.41
C GLN A 143 1.35 -8.77 18.22
N ASP A 144 0.59 -9.03 19.29
CA ASP A 144 -0.66 -9.78 19.20
C ASP A 144 -1.78 -8.90 18.64
N ALA A 145 -1.83 -7.64 19.06
CA ALA A 145 -2.73 -6.65 18.47
C ALA A 145 -2.40 -6.40 16.99
N PHE A 146 -1.11 -6.30 16.64
CA PHE A 146 -0.67 -6.17 15.25
C PHE A 146 -1.09 -7.37 14.40
N ARG A 147 -0.84 -8.60 14.86
CA ARG A 147 -1.25 -9.83 14.16
C ARG A 147 -2.75 -9.91 13.96
N THR A 148 -3.52 -9.57 14.99
CA THR A 148 -4.99 -9.57 14.92
C THR A 148 -5.48 -8.60 13.85
N ARG A 149 -5.02 -7.33 13.91
CA ARG A 149 -5.41 -6.30 12.94
C ARG A 149 -4.95 -6.60 11.52
N TYR A 150 -3.75 -7.18 11.37
CA TYR A 150 -3.25 -7.66 10.08
C TYR A 150 -4.19 -8.70 9.48
N ASN A 151 -4.56 -9.72 10.27
CA ASN A 151 -5.45 -10.78 9.84
C ASN A 151 -6.85 -10.26 9.48
N ASP A 152 -7.38 -9.29 10.23
CA ASP A 152 -8.66 -8.65 9.91
C ASP A 152 -8.62 -7.93 8.54
N LYS A 153 -7.56 -7.15 8.29
CA LYS A 153 -7.34 -6.43 7.02
C LYS A 153 -7.14 -7.41 5.87
N LYS A 154 -6.36 -8.47 6.08
CA LYS A 154 -6.15 -9.55 5.11
C LYS A 154 -7.45 -10.29 4.78
N ALA A 155 -8.26 -10.62 5.80
CA ALA A 155 -9.55 -11.26 5.63
C ALA A 155 -10.53 -10.37 4.85
N ALA A 156 -10.54 -9.05 5.10
CA ALA A 156 -11.35 -8.11 4.35
C ALA A 156 -10.95 -8.06 2.86
N LEU A 157 -9.66 -8.06 2.55
CA LEU A 157 -9.16 -8.12 1.17
C LEU A 157 -9.55 -9.44 0.49
N ILE A 158 -9.36 -10.58 1.15
CA ILE A 158 -9.76 -11.89 0.63
C ILE A 158 -11.28 -11.94 0.38
N GLY A 159 -12.07 -11.37 1.30
CA GLY A 159 -13.53 -11.24 1.14
C GLY A 159 -13.90 -10.44 -0.10
N ALA A 160 -13.31 -9.26 -0.29
CA ALA A 160 -13.55 -8.42 -1.46
C ALA A 160 -13.13 -9.11 -2.77
N ILE A 161 -12.00 -9.83 -2.77
CA ILE A 161 -11.56 -10.61 -3.93
C ILE A 161 -12.58 -11.70 -4.25
N ARG A 162 -12.97 -12.52 -3.26
CA ARG A 162 -13.96 -13.60 -3.47
C ARG A 162 -15.28 -13.08 -4.00
N GLU A 163 -15.80 -12.01 -3.41
CA GLU A 163 -17.03 -11.35 -3.86
C GLU A 163 -16.90 -10.86 -5.31
N SER A 164 -15.77 -10.24 -5.66
CA SER A 164 -15.51 -9.78 -7.03
C SER A 164 -15.44 -10.91 -8.05
N LEU A 165 -15.06 -12.12 -7.61
CA LEU A 165 -14.99 -13.33 -8.41
C LEU A 165 -16.32 -14.11 -8.43
N GLY A 166 -17.33 -13.67 -7.69
CA GLY A 166 -18.58 -14.41 -7.51
C GLY A 166 -18.43 -15.69 -6.68
N GLU A 167 -17.33 -15.82 -5.94
CA GLU A 167 -17.08 -16.95 -5.03
C GLU A 167 -17.83 -16.69 -3.71
N GLN A 168 -18.69 -17.63 -3.29
CA GLN A 168 -19.32 -17.54 -1.97
C GLN A 168 -18.27 -17.73 -0.85
N PRO A 169 -18.43 -17.07 0.30
CA PRO A 169 -17.59 -17.31 1.47
C PRO A 169 -17.60 -18.80 1.81
N LEU A 170 -16.42 -19.35 2.15
CA LEU A 170 -16.36 -20.69 2.72
C LEU A 170 -17.12 -20.64 4.06
N THR A 171 -18.35 -21.16 4.06
CA THR A 171 -19.12 -21.34 5.28
C THR A 171 -18.29 -22.21 6.23
N PRO A 172 -17.96 -21.76 7.45
CA PRO A 172 -17.23 -22.61 8.38
C PRO A 172 -18.08 -23.86 8.64
N ALA A 173 -17.47 -25.03 8.49
CA ALA A 173 -18.10 -26.29 8.89
C ALA A 173 -18.46 -26.18 10.38
N ARG A 174 -19.76 -26.37 10.69
CA ARG A 174 -20.27 -26.43 12.06
C ARG A 174 -19.78 -27.69 12.75
#